data_AF-A0A3C0G238-F1
#
_entry.id   AF-A0A3C0G238-F1
#
_cell.length_a   1.000
_cell.length_b   1.000
_cell.length_c   1.000
_cell.angle_alpha   90.00
_cell.angle_beta   90.00
_cell.angle_gamma   90.00
#
_symmetry.space_group_name_H-M   'P 1'
#
loop_
_entity.id
_entity.type
_entity.pdbx_description
1 polymer ?
#
loop_
_entity_poly.entity_id
_entity_poly.type
_entity_poly.pdbx_seq_one_letter_code
_entity_poly.pdbx_strand_id
1 'polypeptide(L)'
;VSIIHYLLGYHEFKYVINIGEKFTKLPQNDRDEFSFECNGVSVKFNLSWYYPKKIRNMTITGDKGIIFWDEEAKSIMLTTNIWHNARMNYQPTIETFAVESNPLRN
;
A
#
# COMPACT_ATOMS: atom_id res chain seq x y z
N VAL A 1 6.85 8.46 -12.91
CA VAL A 1 5.44 8.70 -12.51
C VAL A 1 5.22 8.04 -11.16
N SER A 2 4.62 8.72 -10.18
CA SER A 2 4.29 8.10 -8.88
C SER A 2 3.26 6.99 -9.08
N ILE A 3 3.41 5.83 -8.43
CA ILE A 3 2.41 4.75 -8.40
C ILE A 3 1.02 5.28 -8.01
N ILE A 4 0.98 6.27 -7.12
CA ILE A 4 -0.26 6.91 -6.69
C ILE A 4 -0.92 7.67 -7.83
N HIS A 5 -0.15 8.46 -8.61
CA HIS A 5 -0.69 9.18 -9.77
C HIS A 5 -1.08 8.24 -10.92
N TYR A 6 -0.41 7.10 -11.05
CA TYR A 6 -0.82 6.07 -12.01
C TYR A 6 -2.18 5.48 -11.64
N LEU A 7 -2.40 5.16 -10.36
CA LEU A 7 -3.64 4.53 -9.89
C LEU A 7 -4.81 5.51 -9.75
N LEU A 8 -4.54 6.74 -9.32
CA LEU A 8 -5.58 7.71 -8.93
C LEU A 8 -5.73 8.90 -9.87
N GLY A 9 -4.90 8.97 -10.92
CA GLY A 9 -4.78 10.14 -11.79
C GLY A 9 -3.86 11.23 -11.23
N TYR A 10 -3.57 12.24 -12.05
CA TYR A 10 -2.73 13.37 -11.62
C TYR A 10 -3.55 14.38 -10.81
N HIS A 11 -3.40 14.34 -9.50
CA HIS A 11 -4.02 15.26 -8.55
C HIS A 11 -2.99 15.75 -7.53
N GLU A 12 -3.21 16.95 -7.00
CA GLU A 12 -2.42 17.49 -5.91
C GLU A 12 -2.65 16.67 -4.63
N PHE A 13 -1.57 16.42 -3.89
CA PHE A 13 -1.65 15.74 -2.60
C PHE A 13 -2.07 16.72 -1.51
N LYS A 14 -3.10 16.36 -0.75
CA LYS A 14 -3.67 17.17 0.33
C LYS A 14 -3.35 16.56 1.69
N TYR A 15 -3.37 17.39 2.73
CA TYR A 15 -3.21 16.97 4.13
C TYR A 15 -1.97 16.11 4.37
N VAL A 16 -0.84 16.52 3.76
CA VAL A 16 0.41 15.75 3.83
C VAL A 16 1.00 15.81 5.24
N ILE A 17 1.17 14.64 5.85
CA ILE A 17 1.82 14.42 7.13
C ILE A 17 3.01 13.51 6.89
N ASN A 18 4.17 13.87 7.44
CA ASN A 18 5.35 13.02 7.49
C ASN A 18 5.76 12.81 8.95
N ILE A 19 6.07 11.56 9.30
CA ILE A 19 6.68 11.18 10.57
C ILE A 19 7.99 10.48 10.24
N GLY A 20 9.09 11.15 10.53
CA GLY A 20 10.44 10.65 10.33
C GLY A 20 11.06 10.14 11.63
N GLU A 21 11.72 8.99 11.57
CA GLU A 21 12.51 8.43 12.67
C GLU A 21 13.99 8.36 12.26
N LYS A 22 14.87 8.68 13.22
CA LYS A 22 16.33 8.64 13.03
C LYS A 22 16.97 7.79 14.12
N PHE A 23 17.58 6.69 13.69
CA PHE A 23 18.34 5.74 14.49
C PHE A 23 19.86 5.89 14.27
N THR A 24 20.28 6.53 13.17
CA THR A 24 21.68 6.76 12.81
C THR A 24 22.08 8.23 12.91
N LYS A 25 23.36 8.54 12.71
CA LYS A 25 23.87 9.92 12.71
C LYS A 25 23.77 10.60 11.34
N LEU A 26 23.19 9.92 10.35
CA LEU A 26 23.08 10.44 8.98
C LEU A 26 22.05 11.57 8.91
N PRO A 27 22.13 12.49 7.92
CA PRO A 27 21.20 13.61 7.81
C PRO A 27 19.78 13.18 7.41
N GLN A 28 19.62 12.15 6.58
CA GLN A 28 18.33 11.60 6.18
C GLN A 28 17.63 10.83 7.32
N ASN A 29 16.30 10.67 7.22
CA ASN A 29 15.56 9.78 8.09
C ASN A 29 15.87 8.32 7.76
N ASP A 30 15.87 7.49 8.79
CA ASP A 30 16.10 6.05 8.71
C ASP A 30 14.80 5.29 8.42
N ARG A 31 13.69 5.87 8.85
CA ARG A 31 12.32 5.48 8.50
C ARG A 31 11.47 6.72 8.31
N ASP A 32 10.61 6.67 7.31
CA ASP A 32 9.58 7.67 7.05
C ASP A 32 8.21 7.00 6.93
N GLU A 33 7.23 7.59 7.60
CA GLU A 33 5.81 7.33 7.38
C GLU A 33 5.16 8.59 6.81
N PHE A 34 4.50 8.45 5.66
CA PHE A 34 3.71 9.50 5.05
C PHE A 34 2.23 9.13 5.07
N SER A 35 1.39 10.12 5.39
CA SER A 35 -0.07 10.02 5.25
C SER A 35 -0.55 11.26 4.50
N PHE A 36 -1.37 11.08 3.48
CA PHE A 36 -1.93 12.17 2.69
C PHE A 36 -3.22 11.73 1.99
N GLU A 37 -3.90 12.66 1.35
CA GLU A 37 -5.05 12.40 0.49
C GLU A 37 -4.70 12.73 -0.97
N CYS A 38 -5.15 11.89 -1.90
CA CYS A 38 -5.08 12.13 -3.34
C CYS A 38 -6.42 11.77 -3.98
N ASN A 39 -7.05 12.70 -4.69
CA ASN A 39 -8.34 12.47 -5.35
C ASN A 39 -9.43 11.88 -4.42
N GLY A 40 -9.52 12.39 -3.18
CA GLY A 40 -10.47 11.87 -2.17
C GLY A 40 -10.11 10.51 -1.58
N VAL A 41 -8.97 9.92 -1.94
CA VAL A 41 -8.48 8.64 -1.41
C VAL A 41 -7.37 8.88 -0.39
N SER A 42 -7.50 8.29 0.79
CA SER A 42 -6.44 8.29 1.80
C SER A 42 -5.31 7.34 1.38
N VAL A 43 -4.08 7.85 1.43
CA VAL A 43 -2.86 7.12 1.11
C VAL A 43 -1.94 7.12 2.32
N LYS A 44 -1.40 5.94 2.66
CA LYS A 44 -0.32 5.77 3.63
C LYS A 44 0.86 5.07 2.98
N PHE A 45 2.05 5.60 3.22
CA PHE A 45 3.29 5.09 2.64
C PHE A 45 4.34 4.98 3.73
N ASN A 46 5.01 3.83 3.80
CA ASN A 46 6.07 3.57 4.75
C ASN A 46 7.35 3.20 4.01
N LEU A 47 8.44 3.84 4.39
CA LEU A 47 9.78 3.56 3.89
C LEU A 47 10.70 3.34 5.08
N SER A 48 11.51 2.28 5.06
CA SER A 48 12.56 2.08 6.05
C SER A 48 13.71 1.29 5.45
N TRP A 49 14.92 1.63 5.88
CA TRP A 49 16.14 0.92 5.51
C TRP A 49 16.40 -0.32 6.38
N TYR A 50 15.71 -0.44 7.52
CA TYR A 50 16.09 -1.34 8.61
C TYR A 50 15.09 -2.48 8.85
N TYR A 51 14.28 -2.84 7.85
CA TYR A 51 13.48 -4.06 7.97
C TYR A 51 14.39 -5.30 7.97
N PRO A 52 14.15 -6.29 8.86
CA PRO A 52 14.95 -7.52 8.93
C PRO A 52 14.81 -8.40 7.68
N LYS A 53 13.82 -8.10 6.84
CA LYS A 53 13.56 -8.72 5.55
C LYS A 53 13.14 -7.64 4.57
N LYS A 54 13.45 -7.84 3.30
CA LYS A 54 12.96 -6.97 2.24
C LYS A 54 11.44 -7.06 2.19
N ILE A 55 10.76 -5.91 2.25
CA ILE A 55 9.30 -5.81 2.21
C ILE A 55 8.94 -4.82 1.10
N ARG A 56 8.12 -5.28 0.15
CA ARG A 56 7.55 -4.48 -0.93
C ARG A 56 6.13 -4.93 -1.15
N ASN A 57 5.23 -4.33 -0.39
CA ASN A 57 3.82 -4.67 -0.41
C ASN A 57 2.96 -3.44 -0.72
N MET A 58 1.76 -3.72 -1.23
CA MET A 58 0.73 -2.71 -1.46
C MET A 58 -0.61 -3.29 -1.05
N THR A 59 -1.45 -2.46 -0.46
CA THR A 59 -2.84 -2.81 -0.14
C THR A 59 -3.76 -1.73 -0.69
N ILE A 60 -4.73 -2.13 -1.49
CA ILE A 60 -5.80 -1.27 -1.98
C ILE A 60 -7.09 -1.80 -1.38
N THR A 61 -7.76 -0.97 -0.60
CA THR A 61 -9.04 -1.30 0.03
C THR A 61 -10.14 -0.49 -0.67
N GLY A 62 -11.11 -1.20 -1.24
CA GLY A 62 -12.30 -0.62 -1.83
C GLY A 62 -13.57 -1.01 -1.06
N ASP A 63 -14.70 -0.58 -1.58
CA ASP A 63 -16.04 -0.93 -1.08
C ASP A 63 -16.38 -2.42 -1.31
N LYS A 64 -15.82 -3.06 -2.33
CA LYS A 64 -16.15 -4.45 -2.72
C LYS A 64 -15.11 -5.48 -2.28
N GLY A 65 -13.93 -5.04 -1.88
CA GLY A 65 -12.83 -5.96 -1.61
C GLY A 65 -11.51 -5.28 -1.31
N ILE A 66 -10.50 -6.12 -1.13
CA ILE A 66 -9.13 -5.73 -0.84
C ILE A 66 -8.22 -6.43 -1.85
N ILE A 67 -7.32 -5.67 -2.45
CA ILE A 67 -6.21 -6.20 -3.24
C ILE A 67 -4.94 -6.05 -2.40
N PHE A 68 -4.31 -7.17 -2.07
CA PHE A 68 -3.00 -7.20 -1.46
C PHE A 68 -1.98 -7.72 -2.47
N TRP A 69 -0.91 -6.97 -2.67
CA TRP A 69 0.17 -7.38 -3.54
C TRP A 69 1.47 -7.46 -2.76
N ASP A 70 2.18 -8.58 -2.91
CA ASP A 70 3.50 -8.84 -2.34
C ASP A 70 4.50 -9.08 -3.49
N GLU A 71 5.38 -8.10 -3.73
CA GLU A 71 6.39 -8.16 -4.79
C GLU A 71 7.44 -9.24 -4.51
N GLU A 72 7.83 -9.42 -3.24
CA GLU A 72 8.87 -10.39 -2.87
C GLU A 72 8.34 -11.81 -2.96
N ALA A 73 7.08 -12.04 -2.57
CA ALA A 73 6.40 -13.32 -2.71
C ALA A 73 5.82 -13.56 -4.12
N LYS A 74 5.90 -12.57 -5.03
CA LYS A 74 5.39 -12.66 -6.40
C LYS A 74 3.93 -13.09 -6.46
N SER A 75 3.10 -12.51 -5.59
CA SER A 75 1.70 -12.91 -5.46
C SER A 75 0.76 -11.72 -5.28
N ILE A 76 -0.43 -11.83 -5.86
CA ILE A 76 -1.56 -10.94 -5.62
C ILE A 76 -2.63 -11.76 -4.92
N MET A 77 -3.14 -11.26 -3.80
CA MET A 77 -4.28 -11.82 -3.09
C MET A 77 -5.46 -10.87 -3.25
N LEU A 78 -6.55 -11.40 -3.81
CA LEU A 78 -7.83 -10.71 -3.91
C LEU A 78 -8.75 -11.23 -2.82
N THR A 79 -9.25 -10.33 -1.99
CA THR A 79 -10.25 -10.63 -0.96
C THR A 79 -11.55 -9.96 -1.34
N THR A 80 -12.61 -10.73 -1.57
CA THR A 80 -13.96 -10.24 -1.90
C THR A 80 -14.96 -10.69 -0.85
N ASN A 81 -16.21 -10.21 -0.96
CA ASN A 81 -17.25 -10.48 0.03
C ASN A 81 -16.82 -10.06 1.45
N ILE A 82 -16.14 -8.91 1.56
CA ILE A 82 -15.57 -8.40 2.82
C ILE A 82 -16.61 -7.79 3.76
N TRP A 83 -17.86 -7.65 3.30
CA TRP A 83 -18.95 -7.10 4.10
C TRP A 83 -20.06 -8.14 4.28
N HIS A 84 -20.57 -8.23 5.50
CA HIS A 84 -21.79 -8.93 5.84
C HIS A 84 -22.74 -7.94 6.51
N ASN A 85 -23.68 -7.39 5.72
CA ASN A 85 -24.45 -6.19 6.07
C ASN A 85 -23.50 -5.01 6.38
N ALA A 86 -23.68 -4.34 7.52
CA ALA A 86 -22.86 -3.21 7.95
C ALA A 86 -21.60 -3.62 8.76
N ARG A 87 -21.17 -4.89 8.69
CA ARG A 87 -20.04 -5.42 9.45
C ARG A 87 -19.03 -6.09 8.54
N MET A 88 -17.77 -6.13 8.99
CA MET A 88 -16.72 -6.92 8.34
C MET A 88 -17.13 -8.40 8.33
N ASN A 89 -16.97 -9.04 7.17
CA ASN A 89 -17.15 -10.47 7.05
C ASN A 89 -15.88 -11.19 7.51
N TYR A 90 -15.99 -12.04 8.52
CA TYR A 90 -14.88 -12.85 9.04
C TYR A 90 -14.57 -14.09 8.19
N GLN A 91 -15.42 -14.40 7.20
CA GLN A 91 -15.22 -15.46 6.22
C GLN A 91 -15.33 -14.88 4.79
N PRO A 92 -14.41 -13.98 4.40
CA PRO A 92 -14.39 -13.45 3.05
C PRO A 92 -13.96 -14.52 2.04
N THR A 93 -14.21 -14.27 0.77
CA THR A 93 -13.68 -15.10 -0.31
C THR A 93 -12.26 -14.62 -0.63
N ILE A 94 -11.29 -15.53 -0.66
CA ILE A 94 -9.88 -15.21 -0.90
C ILE A 94 -9.39 -16.00 -2.10
N GLU A 95 -8.80 -15.30 -3.05
CA GLU A 95 -8.16 -15.86 -4.24
C GLU A 95 -6.72 -15.36 -4.33
N THR A 96 -5.79 -16.25 -4.67
CA THR A 96 -4.36 -15.91 -4.78
C THR A 96 -3.87 -16.21 -6.18
N PHE A 97 -3.19 -15.24 -6.78
CA PHE A 97 -2.64 -15.29 -8.12
C PHE A 97 -1.12 -15.17 -8.03
N ALA A 98 -0.40 -16.07 -8.71
CA ALA A 98 1.03 -15.93 -8.94
C ALA A 98 1.28 -14.92 -10.05
N VAL A 99 2.23 -14.01 -9.85
CA VAL A 99 2.60 -12.98 -10.84
C VAL A 99 4.10 -12.95 -11.02
N GLU A 100 4.59 -12.89 -12.26
CA GLU A 100 6.04 -12.96 -12.51
C GLU A 100 6.80 -11.73 -12.01
N SER A 101 6.16 -10.56 -12.06
CA SER A 101 6.73 -9.28 -11.68
C SER A 101 5.65 -8.23 -11.32
N ASN A 102 6.09 -7.08 -10.81
CA ASN A 102 5.24 -5.92 -10.56
C ASN A 102 4.63 -5.42 -11.89
N PRO A 103 3.30 -5.33 -12.05
CA PRO A 103 2.69 -4.78 -13.26
C PRO A 103 3.03 -3.30 -13.52
N LEU A 104 3.66 -2.62 -12.55
CA LEU A 104 4.12 -1.24 -12.62
C LEU A 104 5.64 -1.12 -12.87
N ARG A 105 6.36 -2.24 -12.94
CA ARG A 105 7.74 -2.30 -13.46
C ARG A 105 7.67 -2.67 -14.95
N ASN A 106 7.26 -1.72 -15.79
CA ASN A 106 7.57 -1.77 -17.23
C ASN A 106 8.93 -1.13 -17.46
#